data_AF-A0A3D5P4V4-F1
#
_entry.id   AF-A0A3D5P4V4-F1
#
_cell.length_a   1.000
_cell.length_b   1.000
_cell.length_c   1.000
_cell.angle_alpha   90.00
_cell.angle_beta   90.00
_cell.angle_gamma   90.00
#
_symmetry.space_group_name_H-M   'P 1'
#
loop_
_entity.id
_entity.type
_entity.pdbx_description
1 polymer ?
#
loop_
_entity_poly.entity_id
_entity_poly.type
_entity_poly.pdbx_seq_one_letter_code
_entity_poly.pdbx_strand_id
1 'polypeptide(L)'
;QKHMNEVCGGVQLHVTDRDSFRPVRAAVALFSACRSVEGELFPWRQPPYEYEKTLMPIDMLWGHDGLRAGIDAGAMPDEILEGVELELTEFGVEIEPDLLYE
;
A
#
# COMPACT_ATOMS: atom_id res chain seq x y z
N GLN A 1 13.15 15.25 -9.79
CA GLN A 1 11.73 15.63 -9.60
C GLN A 1 10.93 14.95 -10.70
N LYS A 2 9.93 14.11 -10.37
CA LYS A 2 9.25 13.21 -11.33
C LYS A 2 8.37 13.94 -12.36
N HIS A 3 7.70 15.02 -11.93
CA HIS A 3 6.74 15.79 -12.72
C HIS A 3 7.18 17.26 -12.87
N MET A 4 8.47 17.47 -13.16
CA MET A 4 9.02 18.82 -13.25
C MET A 4 8.35 19.60 -14.38
N ASN A 5 7.90 20.83 -14.09
CA ASN A 5 7.17 21.72 -15.02
C ASN A 5 5.81 21.19 -15.48
N GLU A 6 5.25 20.20 -14.80
CA GLU A 6 3.90 19.69 -15.05
C GLU A 6 2.95 20.12 -13.93
N VAL A 7 1.72 20.50 -14.29
CA VAL A 7 0.67 20.74 -13.31
C VAL A 7 0.16 19.39 -12.82
N CYS A 8 0.39 19.08 -11.54
CA CYS A 8 -0.13 17.86 -10.91
C CYS A 8 -1.45 18.14 -10.18
N GLY A 9 -2.48 17.37 -10.50
CA GLY A 9 -3.68 17.26 -9.68
C GLY A 9 -3.50 16.25 -8.56
N GLY A 10 -4.18 16.45 -7.43
CA GLY A 10 -4.11 15.52 -6.31
C GLY A 10 -4.96 15.96 -5.13
N VAL A 11 -4.83 15.21 -4.04
CA VAL A 11 -5.51 15.45 -2.77
C VAL A 11 -4.50 15.53 -1.65
N GLN A 12 -4.79 16.34 -0.64
CA GLN A 12 -4.05 16.34 0.63
C GLN A 12 -4.84 15.54 1.65
N LEU A 13 -4.23 14.51 2.23
CA LEU A 13 -4.83 13.78 3.34
C LEU A 13 -4.55 14.54 4.64
N HIS A 14 -5.60 15.05 5.28
CA HIS A 14 -5.52 15.69 6.59
C HIS A 14 -6.09 14.74 7.65
N VAL A 15 -5.23 14.22 8.52
CA VAL A 15 -5.62 13.33 9.63
C VAL A 15 -6.07 14.18 10.80
N THR A 16 -7.37 14.15 11.12
CA THR A 16 -7.98 14.93 12.20
C THR A 16 -7.96 14.21 13.55
N ASP A 17 -7.92 12.87 13.52
CA ASP A 17 -7.83 11.99 14.69
C ASP A 17 -6.79 10.91 14.37
N ARG A 18 -5.73 10.87 15.16
CA ARG A 18 -4.60 9.97 14.93
C ARG A 18 -4.91 8.56 15.39
N ASP A 19 -5.68 8.41 16.47
CA ASP A 19 -5.85 7.12 17.15
C ASP A 19 -6.84 6.23 16.39
N SER A 20 -7.78 6.83 15.65
CA SER A 20 -8.68 6.10 14.74
C SER A 20 -8.12 5.92 13.32
N PHE A 21 -7.02 6.58 12.96
CA PHE A 21 -6.50 6.55 11.60
C PHE A 21 -5.70 5.28 11.31
N ARG A 22 -6.14 4.51 10.31
CA ARG A 22 -5.47 3.29 9.83
C ARG A 22 -4.68 3.61 8.54
N PRO A 23 -3.40 4.01 8.61
CA PRO A 23 -2.65 4.54 7.46
C PRO A 23 -2.52 3.56 6.29
N VAL A 24 -2.21 2.29 6.58
CA VAL A 24 -2.05 1.27 5.53
C VAL A 24 -3.37 1.03 4.81
N ARG A 25 -4.46 0.82 5.55
CA ARG A 25 -5.80 0.66 4.99
C ARG A 25 -6.23 1.88 4.16
N ALA A 26 -5.94 3.09 4.63
CA ALA A 26 -6.22 4.32 3.89
C ALA A 26 -5.46 4.37 2.56
N ALA A 27 -4.18 3.97 2.54
CA ALA A 27 -3.39 3.90 1.30
C ALA A 27 -3.95 2.86 0.31
N VAL A 28 -4.30 1.66 0.78
CA VAL A 28 -4.94 0.62 -0.07
C VAL A 28 -6.24 1.14 -0.66
N ALA A 29 -7.11 1.76 0.16
CA ALA A 29 -8.36 2.34 -0.32
C ALA A 29 -8.14 3.46 -1.35
N LEU A 30 -7.12 4.30 -1.17
CA LEU A 30 -6.76 5.34 -2.14
C LEU A 30 -6.29 4.71 -3.46
N PHE A 31 -5.46 3.67 -3.44
CA PHE A 31 -5.06 2.99 -4.67
C PHE A 31 -6.24 2.31 -5.38
N SER A 32 -7.11 1.62 -4.63
CA SER A 32 -8.34 1.04 -5.19
C SER A 32 -9.25 2.09 -5.82
N ALA A 33 -9.41 3.26 -5.19
CA ALA A 33 -10.21 4.36 -5.71
C ALA A 33 -9.57 4.98 -6.98
N CYS A 34 -8.26 5.23 -6.98
CA CYS A 34 -7.56 5.70 -8.18
C CYS A 34 -7.68 4.69 -9.33
N ARG A 35 -7.52 3.40 -9.03
CA ARG A 35 -7.67 2.32 -10.03
C ARG A 35 -9.09 2.21 -10.56
N SER A 36 -10.12 2.43 -9.74
CA SER A 36 -11.52 2.35 -10.19
C SER A 36 -11.95 3.54 -11.05
N VAL A 37 -11.38 4.73 -10.81
CA VAL A 37 -11.67 5.95 -11.60
C VAL A 37 -10.91 5.97 -12.93
N GLU A 38 -9.61 5.67 -12.90
CA GLU A 38 -8.71 5.86 -14.06
C GLU A 38 -8.35 4.54 -14.77
N GLY A 39 -8.70 3.38 -14.18
CA GLY A 39 -8.43 2.07 -14.77
C GLY A 39 -6.95 1.86 -15.11
N GLU A 40 -6.68 1.48 -16.36
CA GLU A 40 -5.33 1.30 -16.89
C GLU A 40 -4.49 2.59 -16.94
N LEU A 41 -5.12 3.77 -16.83
CA LEU A 41 -4.41 5.06 -16.77
C LEU A 41 -3.74 5.32 -15.41
N PHE A 42 -3.94 4.44 -14.43
CA PHE A 42 -3.18 4.37 -13.18
C PHE A 42 -2.22 3.17 -13.18
N PRO A 43 -1.11 3.20 -13.95
CA PRO A 43 -0.21 2.07 -14.07
C PRO A 43 0.69 1.93 -12.83
N TRP A 44 0.93 0.68 -12.45
CA TRP A 44 2.04 0.36 -11.54
C TRP A 44 3.37 0.75 -12.19
N ARG A 45 4.27 1.34 -11.39
CA ARG A 45 5.64 1.61 -11.83
C ARG A 45 6.27 0.30 -12.27
N GLN A 46 6.84 0.27 -13.47
CA GLN A 46 7.56 -0.89 -13.98
C GLN A 46 9.01 -0.92 -13.45
N PRO A 47 9.67 -2.10 -13.40
CA PRO A 47 11.10 -2.19 -13.16
C PRO A 47 11.90 -1.37 -14.20
N PRO A 48 13.11 -0.90 -13.87
CA PRO A 48 13.85 -1.14 -12.63
C PRO A 48 13.47 -0.16 -11.48
N TYR A 49 13.79 -0.55 -10.26
CA TYR A 49 13.68 0.29 -9.06
C TYR A 49 14.90 0.11 -8.16
N GLU A 50 15.59 1.21 -7.89
CA GLU A 50 16.87 1.24 -7.18
C GLU A 50 17.89 0.25 -7.79
N TYR A 51 18.30 -0.78 -7.04
CA TYR A 51 19.24 -1.82 -7.48
C TYR A 51 18.54 -3.08 -8.02
N GLU A 52 17.21 -3.17 -7.94
CA GLU A 52 16.43 -4.29 -8.47
C GLU A 52 15.98 -4.02 -9.91
N LYS A 53 16.11 -5.04 -10.77
CA LYS A 53 15.95 -4.91 -12.22
C LYS A 53 14.76 -5.67 -12.78
N THR A 54 14.20 -6.60 -12.02
CA THR A 54 13.22 -7.58 -12.47
C THR A 54 11.92 -7.51 -11.69
N LEU A 55 11.98 -7.33 -10.37
CA LEU A 55 10.78 -7.32 -9.53
C LEU A 55 10.01 -6.01 -9.68
N MET A 56 8.68 -6.13 -9.61
CA MET A 56 7.78 -4.99 -9.57
C MET A 56 8.08 -4.17 -8.30
N PRO A 57 8.29 -2.84 -8.41
CA PRO A 57 8.63 -1.99 -7.28
C PRO A 57 7.60 -2.02 -6.14
N ILE A 58 6.31 -2.08 -6.48
CA ILE A 58 5.25 -2.16 -5.47
C ILE A 58 5.28 -3.50 -4.73
N ASP A 59 5.57 -4.60 -5.42
CA ASP A 59 5.66 -5.93 -4.81
C ASP A 59 6.87 -5.99 -3.86
N MET A 60 7.97 -5.28 -4.16
CA MET A 60 9.11 -5.17 -3.26
C MET A 60 8.80 -4.36 -2.00
N LEU A 61 8.07 -3.25 -2.15
CA LEU A 61 7.70 -2.38 -1.02
C LEU A 61 6.65 -3.06 -0.13
N TRP A 62 5.76 -3.83 -0.73
CA TRP A 62 4.72 -4.57 -0.02
C TRP A 62 5.23 -5.89 0.57
N GLY A 63 6.26 -6.50 -0.04
CA GLY A 63 6.84 -7.78 0.37
C GLY A 63 6.34 -8.98 -0.45
N HIS A 64 5.26 -8.82 -1.22
CA HIS A 64 4.73 -9.79 -2.18
C HIS A 64 3.77 -9.09 -3.17
N ASP A 65 3.21 -9.82 -4.13
CA ASP A 65 2.36 -9.27 -5.20
C ASP A 65 0.88 -9.04 -4.83
N GLY A 66 0.46 -9.44 -3.62
CA GLY A 66 -0.95 -9.51 -3.23
C GLY A 66 -1.67 -8.17 -3.25
N LEU A 67 -0.99 -7.08 -2.87
CA LEU A 67 -1.55 -5.73 -2.99
C LEU A 67 -1.87 -5.37 -4.45
N ARG A 68 -0.87 -5.53 -5.33
CA ARG A 68 -0.99 -5.22 -6.76
C ARG A 68 -2.05 -6.09 -7.42
N ALA A 69 -1.97 -7.40 -7.22
CA ALA A 69 -2.88 -8.36 -7.81
C ALA A 69 -4.32 -8.17 -7.30
N GLY A 70 -4.51 -7.91 -6.00
CA GLY A 70 -5.82 -7.65 -5.41
C GLY A 70 -6.47 -6.38 -5.95
N ILE A 71 -5.71 -5.28 -6.04
CA ILE A 71 -6.21 -4.03 -6.63
C ILE A 71 -6.54 -4.20 -8.12
N ASP A 72 -5.67 -4.89 -8.87
CA ASP A 72 -5.90 -5.16 -10.29
C ASP A 72 -7.12 -6.08 -10.53
N ALA A 73 -7.44 -6.96 -9.58
CA ALA A 73 -8.63 -7.80 -9.59
C ALA A 73 -9.90 -7.08 -9.09
N GLY A 74 -9.79 -5.84 -8.60
CA GLY A 74 -10.92 -5.08 -8.07
C GLY A 74 -11.40 -5.54 -6.69
N ALA A 75 -10.54 -6.22 -5.92
CA ALA A 75 -10.84 -6.62 -4.56
C ALA A 75 -11.07 -5.40 -3.64
N MET A 76 -11.92 -5.57 -2.64
CA MET A 76 -12.14 -4.57 -1.61
C MET A 76 -10.88 -4.44 -0.73
N PRO A 77 -10.59 -3.24 -0.19
CA PRO A 77 -9.42 -3.04 0.66
C PRO A 77 -9.32 -4.00 1.83
N ASP A 78 -10.45 -4.38 2.43
CA ASP A 78 -10.48 -5.32 3.56
C ASP A 78 -10.14 -6.76 3.13
N GLU A 79 -10.49 -7.17 1.90
CA GLU A 79 -10.12 -8.49 1.35
C GLU A 79 -8.61 -8.58 1.10
N ILE A 80 -7.99 -7.49 0.64
CA ILE A 80 -6.54 -7.41 0.42
C ILE A 80 -5.78 -7.50 1.75
N LEU A 81 -6.36 -6.97 2.83
CA LEU A 81 -5.72 -6.88 4.14
C LEU A 81 -6.01 -8.07 5.06
N GLU A 82 -6.94 -8.96 4.70
CA GLU A 82 -7.33 -10.09 5.54
C GLU A 82 -6.14 -10.99 5.92
N GLY A 83 -5.25 -11.28 4.95
CA GLY A 83 -4.01 -12.04 5.22
C GLY A 83 -3.02 -11.29 6.12
N VAL A 84 -2.98 -9.96 6.01
CA VAL A 84 -2.06 -9.12 6.80
C VAL A 84 -2.44 -9.11 8.27
N GLU A 85 -3.74 -9.06 8.61
CA GLU A 85 -4.19 -9.05 10.00
C GLU A 85 -3.83 -10.34 10.75
N LEU A 86 -3.84 -11.48 10.06
CA LEU A 86 -3.38 -12.76 10.60
C LEU A 86 -1.88 -12.72 10.88
N GLU A 87 -1.07 -12.31 9.91
CA GLU A 87 0.38 -12.19 10.04
C GLU A 87 0.78 -11.19 11.14
N LEU A 88 0.07 -10.07 11.27
CA LEU A 88 0.30 -9.08 12.34
C LEU A 88 0.00 -9.66 13.72
N THR A 89 -1.03 -10.50 13.84
CA THR A 89 -1.37 -11.17 15.10
C THR A 89 -0.28 -12.16 15.49
N GLU A 90 0.18 -12.98 14.54
CA GLU A 90 1.27 -13.94 14.76
C GLU A 90 2.58 -13.24 15.12
N PHE A 91 2.94 -12.20 14.37
CA PHE A 91 4.12 -11.40 14.62
C PHE A 91 4.07 -10.70 15.99
N GLY A 92 2.90 -10.21 16.40
CA GLY A 92 2.70 -9.60 17.71
C GLY A 92 3.02 -10.55 18.88
N VAL A 93 2.66 -11.82 18.74
CA VAL A 93 3.00 -12.87 19.72
C VAL A 93 4.50 -13.19 19.67
N GLU A 94 5.09 -13.25 18.48
CA GLU A 94 6.51 -13.55 18.30
C GLU A 94 7.41 -12.51 18.98
N ILE A 95 7.06 -11.22 18.86
CA ILE A 95 7.89 -10.13 19.41
C ILE A 95 7.62 -9.81 20.89
N GLU A 96 6.58 -10.38 21.50
CA GLU A 96 6.20 -10.11 22.90
C GLU A 96 7.40 -10.24 23.89
N PRO A 97 8.28 -11.26 23.78
CA PRO A 97 9.44 -11.40 24.66
C PRO A 97 10.52 -10.31 24.48
N ASP A 98 10.52 -9.62 23.34
CA ASP A 98 11.54 -8.65 22.94
C ASP A 98 11.09 -7.18 23.15
N LEU A 99 9.87 -6.95 23.64
CA LEU A 99 9.34 -5.61 23.92
C LEU A 99 10.05 -4.97 25.13
N LEU A 100 10.62 -3.78 24.92
CA LEU A 100 11.29 -2.99 25.96
C LEU A 100 10.37 -1.96 26.63
N TYR A 101 9.19 -1.73 26.06
CA TYR A 101 8.20 -0.77 26.52
C TYR A 101 6.80 -1.41 26.38
N GLU A 102 5.88 -0.96 27.23
CA GLU A 102 4.44 -1.16 27.02
C GLU A 102 3.96 -0.46 25.74
#